data_AF-A0A3P3R708-F1
#
_entry.id   AF-A0A3P3R708-F1
#
_cell.length_a   1.000
_cell.length_b   1.000
_cell.length_c   1.000
_cell.angle_alpha   90.00
_cell.angle_beta   90.00
_cell.angle_gamma   90.00
#
_symmetry.space_group_name_H-M   'P 1'
#
loop_
_entity.id
_entity.type
_entity.pdbx_description
1 polymer ?
#
loop_
_entity_poly.entity_id
_entity_poly.type
_entity_poly.pdbx_seq_one_letter_code
_entity_poly.pdbx_strand_id
1 'polypeptide(L)'
;MRQEGLDPETERPTHEWLSAHGFRGLIDALREYHGRTFGEFWANDLNLNERDDGYDWGTTHDPTIELLEAYLESCSERGDLSESSTDTLRYRLAHYVRAYRIINETGDLLTPVARDSDVPAYEATDAAWAAFDALDDDLAPRTMRRIHEAVDSWYAHLVRRKRTAVNPVAGLGDEYRWRRRTDTTGDARANPALNAPTSKHSLTPPRHRPTASSSWHCCGACAQVR
;
A
#
# COMPACT_ATOMS: atom_id res chain seq x y z
N MET A 1 5.69 21.20 -31.00
CA MET A 1 5.10 19.85 -30.87
C MET A 1 4.68 19.30 -32.23
N ARG A 2 3.53 19.67 -32.81
CA ARG A 2 3.08 19.09 -34.11
C ARG A 2 4.09 19.22 -35.26
N GLN A 3 4.81 20.34 -35.35
CA GLN A 3 5.87 20.54 -36.35
C GLN A 3 7.10 19.63 -36.16
N GLU A 4 7.26 19.04 -34.99
CA GLU A 4 8.35 18.11 -34.63
C GLU A 4 7.84 16.67 -34.49
N GLY A 5 6.62 16.39 -34.97
CA GLY A 5 6.01 15.06 -34.90
C GLY A 5 5.46 14.67 -33.53
N LEU A 6 5.52 15.55 -32.53
CA LEU A 6 4.93 15.33 -31.21
C LEU A 6 3.45 15.72 -31.22
N ASP A 7 2.57 14.83 -30.78
CA ASP A 7 1.14 15.11 -30.65
C ASP A 7 0.84 15.85 -29.33
N PRO A 8 0.51 17.15 -29.36
CA PRO A 8 0.25 17.92 -28.14
C PRO A 8 -1.02 17.49 -27.40
N GLU A 9 -1.86 16.64 -27.99
CA GLU A 9 -3.08 16.14 -27.34
C GLU A 9 -2.86 14.83 -26.57
N THR A 10 -1.75 14.13 -26.81
CA THR A 10 -1.50 12.80 -26.22
C THR A 10 -0.07 12.64 -25.66
N GLU A 11 0.90 13.39 -26.16
CA GLU A 11 2.30 13.29 -25.77
C GLU A 11 2.71 14.49 -24.94
N ARG A 12 2.96 14.26 -23.64
CA ARG A 12 3.42 15.33 -22.74
C ARG A 12 4.83 15.78 -23.13
N PRO A 13 5.05 17.08 -23.40
CA PRO A 13 6.38 17.58 -23.70
C PRO A 13 7.29 17.47 -22.46
N THR A 14 8.55 17.10 -22.70
CA THR A 14 9.54 16.97 -21.63
C THR A 14 10.02 18.35 -21.15
N HIS A 15 10.59 18.39 -19.94
CA HIS A 15 11.17 19.62 -19.40
C HIS A 15 12.28 20.19 -20.30
N GLU A 16 13.06 19.31 -20.92
CA GLU A 16 14.11 19.67 -21.88
C GLU A 16 13.51 20.30 -23.14
N TRP A 17 12.44 19.71 -23.68
CA TRP A 17 11.71 20.26 -24.82
C TRP A 17 11.16 21.65 -24.54
N LEU A 18 10.52 21.85 -23.38
CA LEU A 18 9.98 23.15 -22.96
C LEU A 18 11.07 24.20 -22.80
N SER A 19 12.22 23.81 -22.25
CA SER A 19 13.36 24.70 -22.06
C SER A 19 13.99 25.11 -23.38
N ALA A 20 14.17 24.16 -24.31
CA ALA A 20 14.71 24.40 -25.65
C ALA A 20 13.80 25.31 -26.50
N HIS A 21 12.49 25.27 -26.25
CA HIS A 21 11.49 26.04 -26.99
C HIS A 21 11.04 27.34 -26.30
N GLY A 22 11.75 27.78 -25.24
CA GLY A 22 11.51 29.08 -24.61
C GLY A 22 10.35 29.12 -23.62
N PHE A 23 9.79 27.98 -23.21
CA PHE A 23 8.66 27.90 -22.28
C PHE A 23 9.06 27.90 -20.80
N ARG A 24 10.29 28.27 -20.47
CA ARG A 24 10.77 28.31 -19.08
C ARG A 24 9.95 29.26 -18.19
N GLY A 25 9.52 30.41 -18.73
CA GLY A 25 8.66 31.35 -18.02
C GLY A 25 7.28 30.80 -17.67
N LEU A 26 6.76 29.83 -18.44
CA LEU A 26 5.51 29.14 -18.11
C LEU A 26 5.71 28.20 -16.91
N ILE A 27 6.81 27.45 -16.88
CA ILE A 27 7.15 26.56 -15.76
C ILE A 27 7.31 27.38 -14.48
N ASP A 28 8.02 28.51 -14.58
CA ASP A 28 8.25 29.41 -13.45
C ASP A 28 6.94 30.01 -12.94
N ALA A 29 6.05 30.45 -13.84
CA ALA A 29 4.75 31.00 -13.45
C ALA A 29 3.81 29.97 -12.79
N LEU A 30 3.78 28.74 -13.30
CA LEU A 30 3.00 27.65 -12.69
C LEU A 30 3.50 27.32 -11.28
N ARG A 31 4.81 27.34 -11.08
CA ARG A 31 5.40 27.10 -9.76
C ARG A 31 5.16 28.25 -8.80
N GLU A 32 5.39 29.48 -9.25
CA GLU A 32 5.37 30.69 -8.40
C GLU A 32 3.94 31.13 -8.06
N TYR A 33 3.05 31.16 -9.05
CA TYR A 33 1.70 31.71 -8.87
C TYR A 33 0.64 30.65 -8.61
N HIS A 34 0.87 29.41 -9.04
CA HIS A 34 -0.10 28.33 -8.92
C HIS A 34 0.36 27.19 -8.00
N GLY A 35 1.61 27.20 -7.52
CA GLY A 35 2.15 26.16 -6.65
C GLY A 35 2.16 24.77 -7.30
N ARG A 36 2.16 24.71 -8.63
CA ARG A 36 2.01 23.49 -9.43
C ARG A 36 3.19 23.28 -10.36
N THR A 37 3.46 22.03 -10.67
CA THR A 37 4.39 21.63 -11.72
C THR A 37 3.70 21.66 -13.07
N PHE A 38 4.48 21.78 -14.14
CA PHE A 38 3.95 21.65 -15.50
C PHE A 38 3.27 20.29 -15.74
N GLY A 39 3.73 19.23 -15.07
CA GLY A 39 3.09 17.91 -15.14
C GLY A 39 1.69 17.89 -14.56
N GLU A 40 1.49 18.56 -13.42
CA GLU A 40 0.16 18.71 -12.79
C GLU A 40 -0.75 19.60 -13.62
N PHE A 41 -0.23 20.70 -14.18
CA PHE A 41 -0.98 21.56 -15.10
C PHE A 41 -1.40 20.81 -16.37
N TRP A 42 -0.49 20.02 -16.96
CA TRP A 42 -0.78 19.21 -18.14
C TRP A 42 -1.87 18.18 -17.90
N ALA A 43 -1.83 17.52 -16.74
CA ALA A 43 -2.79 16.47 -16.38
C ALA A 43 -4.14 17.04 -15.93
N ASN A 44 -4.16 18.16 -15.21
CA ASN A 44 -5.35 18.60 -14.46
C ASN A 44 -6.05 19.82 -15.06
N ASP A 45 -5.34 20.68 -15.79
CA ASP A 45 -5.88 21.96 -16.29
C ASP A 45 -6.11 21.95 -17.81
N LEU A 46 -5.43 21.07 -18.55
CA LEU A 46 -5.61 20.95 -20.01
C LEU A 46 -6.62 19.88 -20.43
N ASN A 47 -7.15 19.08 -19.49
CA ASN A 47 -8.07 17.96 -19.76
C ASN A 47 -7.62 17.04 -20.92
N LEU A 48 -6.31 16.97 -21.22
CA LEU A 48 -5.76 16.11 -22.28
C LEU A 48 -5.72 14.62 -21.88
N ASN A 49 -6.37 14.27 -20.77
CA ASN A 49 -6.79 12.90 -20.46
C ASN A 49 -8.11 12.53 -21.18
N GLU A 50 -8.76 13.44 -21.91
CA GLU A 50 -10.06 13.19 -22.56
C GLU A 50 -9.97 12.40 -23.89
N ARG A 51 -9.10 11.40 -23.92
CA ARG A 51 -9.14 10.33 -24.92
C ARG A 51 -8.79 8.93 -24.38
N ASP A 52 -9.05 8.66 -23.10
CA ASP A 52 -9.41 7.35 -22.54
C ASP A 52 -9.80 7.58 -21.07
N ASP A 53 -11.07 7.43 -20.72
CA ASP A 53 -11.63 7.75 -19.40
C ASP A 53 -11.23 6.75 -18.28
N GLY A 54 -10.28 5.84 -18.56
CA GLY A 54 -9.75 4.85 -17.62
C GLY A 54 -8.32 5.16 -17.15
N TYR A 55 -8.02 4.81 -15.90
CA TYR A 55 -6.64 4.82 -15.40
C TYR A 55 -5.80 3.73 -16.10
N ASP A 56 -4.56 4.05 -16.50
CA ASP A 56 -3.65 3.05 -17.09
C ASP A 56 -3.18 2.00 -16.06
N TRP A 57 -3.92 0.91 -15.99
CA TRP A 57 -3.62 -0.25 -15.16
C TRP A 57 -2.40 -1.06 -15.64
N GLY A 58 -1.89 -0.81 -16.85
CA GLY A 58 -0.82 -1.61 -17.48
C GLY A 58 -1.28 -2.98 -17.97
N THR A 59 -2.59 -3.19 -18.08
CA THR A 59 -3.27 -4.37 -18.64
C THR A 59 -4.44 -3.91 -19.49
N THR A 60 -4.87 -4.75 -20.43
CA THR A 60 -6.09 -4.57 -21.24
C THR A 60 -7.14 -5.65 -20.92
N HIS A 61 -7.00 -6.33 -19.78
CA HIS A 61 -7.94 -7.38 -19.37
C HIS A 61 -9.11 -6.74 -18.61
N ASP A 62 -10.19 -6.42 -19.32
CA ASP A 62 -11.34 -5.68 -18.80
C ASP A 62 -11.91 -6.23 -17.49
N PRO A 63 -12.13 -7.56 -17.32
CA PRO A 63 -12.66 -8.08 -16.05
C PRO A 63 -11.76 -7.77 -14.85
N THR A 64 -10.45 -7.73 -15.06
CA THR A 64 -9.48 -7.36 -14.01
C THR A 64 -9.58 -5.87 -13.69
N ILE A 65 -9.63 -5.02 -14.70
CA ILE A 65 -9.76 -3.56 -14.55
C ILE A 65 -11.05 -3.24 -13.77
N GLU A 66 -12.19 -3.79 -14.21
CA GLU A 66 -13.50 -3.57 -13.57
C GLU A 66 -13.50 -3.96 -12.08
N LEU A 67 -12.88 -5.09 -11.72
CA LEU A 67 -12.84 -5.54 -10.32
C LEU A 67 -11.83 -4.77 -9.45
N LEU A 68 -10.80 -4.17 -10.06
CA LEU A 68 -9.89 -3.26 -9.38
C LEU A 68 -10.59 -1.93 -9.09
N GLU A 69 -11.28 -1.37 -10.08
CA GLU A 69 -12.02 -0.11 -9.93
C GLU A 69 -13.19 -0.26 -8.96
N ALA A 70 -13.97 -1.35 -9.05
CA ALA A 70 -15.04 -1.63 -8.10
C ALA A 70 -14.53 -1.84 -6.65
N TYR A 71 -13.28 -2.27 -6.48
CA TYR A 71 -12.66 -2.35 -5.16
C TYR A 71 -12.28 -0.96 -4.64
N LEU A 72 -11.65 -0.13 -5.47
CA LEU A 72 -11.31 1.25 -5.12
C LEU A 72 -12.55 2.07 -4.76
N GLU A 73 -13.62 1.95 -5.55
CA GLU A 73 -14.90 2.61 -5.27
C GLU A 73 -15.47 2.14 -3.94
N SER A 74 -15.49 0.82 -3.71
CA SER A 74 -15.95 0.26 -2.44
C SER A 74 -15.12 0.71 -1.24
N CYS A 75 -13.84 1.03 -1.41
CA CYS A 75 -12.97 1.57 -0.37
C CYS A 75 -13.22 3.06 -0.13
N SER A 76 -13.50 3.82 -1.19
CA SER A 76 -13.89 5.23 -1.11
C SER A 76 -15.23 5.41 -0.38
N GLU A 77 -16.29 4.74 -0.85
CA GLU A 77 -17.65 4.91 -0.32
C GLU A 77 -17.83 4.43 1.13
N ARG A 78 -17.13 3.34 1.51
CA ARG A 78 -17.36 2.66 2.80
C ARG A 78 -16.26 2.89 3.83
N GLY A 79 -15.07 3.26 3.38
CA GLY A 79 -13.88 3.42 4.23
C GLY A 79 -13.59 4.86 4.63
N ASP A 80 -14.36 5.83 4.13
CA ASP A 80 -14.07 7.28 4.26
C ASP A 80 -12.63 7.61 3.85
N LEU A 81 -12.14 6.94 2.79
CA LEU A 81 -10.82 7.21 2.25
C LEU A 81 -10.86 8.51 1.45
N SER A 82 -9.87 9.36 1.66
CA SER A 82 -9.65 10.52 0.81
C SER A 82 -9.31 10.09 -0.62
N GLU A 83 -9.63 10.93 -1.61
CA GLU A 83 -9.22 10.72 -3.01
C GLU A 83 -7.72 10.41 -3.13
N SER A 84 -6.87 11.14 -2.38
CA SER A 84 -5.42 10.90 -2.33
C SER A 84 -5.02 9.52 -1.80
N SER A 85 -5.82 8.94 -0.89
CA SER A 85 -5.62 7.58 -0.39
C SER A 85 -6.04 6.54 -1.44
N THR A 86 -7.12 6.82 -2.16
CA THR A 86 -7.59 6.00 -3.29
C THR A 86 -6.58 5.99 -4.43
N ASP A 87 -6.01 7.14 -4.80
CA ASP A 87 -4.94 7.24 -5.80
C ASP A 87 -3.70 6.46 -5.39
N THR A 88 -3.32 6.56 -4.12
CA THR A 88 -2.18 5.82 -3.58
C THR A 88 -2.42 4.31 -3.62
N LEU A 89 -3.66 3.87 -3.35
CA LEU A 89 -4.05 2.47 -3.44
C LEU A 89 -4.05 1.99 -4.90
N ARG A 90 -4.59 2.79 -5.83
CA ARG A 90 -4.59 2.54 -7.27
C ARG A 90 -3.18 2.33 -7.80
N TYR A 91 -2.26 3.24 -7.46
CA TYR A 91 -0.85 3.13 -7.82
C TYR A 91 -0.22 1.81 -7.38
N ARG A 92 -0.46 1.40 -6.13
CA ARG A 92 0.11 0.15 -5.58
C ARG A 92 -0.42 -1.08 -6.31
N LEU A 93 -1.72 -1.12 -6.60
CA LEU A 93 -2.33 -2.21 -7.34
C LEU A 93 -1.82 -2.27 -8.79
N ALA A 94 -1.66 -1.11 -9.44
CA ALA A 94 -1.12 -1.04 -10.80
C ALA A 94 0.32 -1.55 -10.91
N HIS A 95 1.16 -1.31 -9.89
CA HIS A 95 2.50 -1.90 -9.82
C HIS A 95 2.47 -3.43 -9.86
N TYR A 96 1.56 -4.03 -9.10
CA TYR A 96 1.38 -5.49 -9.12
C TYR A 96 0.84 -5.99 -10.46
N VAL A 97 -0.19 -5.33 -11.02
CA VAL A 97 -0.77 -5.70 -12.33
C VAL A 97 0.31 -5.72 -13.43
N ARG A 98 1.14 -4.68 -13.47
CA ARG A 98 2.24 -4.56 -14.45
C ARG A 98 3.27 -5.67 -14.28
N ALA A 99 3.72 -5.91 -13.05
CA ALA A 99 4.67 -6.98 -12.76
C ALA A 99 4.11 -8.35 -13.12
N TYR A 100 2.86 -8.63 -12.73
CA TYR A 100 2.18 -9.88 -13.05
C TYR A 100 2.07 -10.09 -14.55
N ARG A 101 1.68 -9.07 -15.31
CA ARG A 101 1.57 -9.15 -16.77
C ARG A 101 2.92 -9.39 -17.44
N ILE A 102 3.98 -8.74 -16.97
CA ILE A 102 5.32 -8.91 -17.53
C ILE A 102 5.80 -10.35 -17.32
N ILE A 103 5.60 -10.91 -16.11
CA ILE A 103 6.11 -12.22 -15.74
C ILE A 103 5.27 -13.37 -16.28
N ASN A 104 3.94 -13.22 -16.30
CA ASN A 104 3.01 -14.28 -16.69
C ASN A 104 2.48 -14.13 -18.12
N GLU A 105 2.92 -13.09 -18.84
CA GLU A 105 2.48 -12.73 -20.20
C GLU A 105 0.95 -12.57 -20.34
N THR A 106 0.25 -12.35 -19.22
CA THR A 106 -1.21 -12.20 -19.18
C THR A 106 -1.63 -11.11 -18.21
N GLY A 107 -2.63 -10.35 -18.63
CA GLY A 107 -3.30 -9.36 -17.80
C GLY A 107 -4.39 -9.94 -16.90
N ASP A 108 -4.68 -11.23 -17.05
CA ASP A 108 -5.77 -11.92 -16.36
C ASP A 108 -5.35 -12.34 -14.94
N LEU A 109 -5.79 -11.55 -13.96
CA LEU A 109 -5.55 -11.80 -12.54
C LEU A 109 -6.62 -12.67 -11.88
N LEU A 110 -7.65 -13.08 -12.63
CA LEU A 110 -8.90 -13.58 -12.07
C LEU A 110 -9.15 -15.04 -12.42
N THR A 111 -8.99 -15.43 -13.69
CA THR A 111 -9.26 -16.81 -14.12
C THR A 111 -8.48 -17.83 -13.30
N PRO A 112 -7.16 -17.67 -13.03
CA PRO A 112 -6.42 -18.66 -12.26
C PRO A 112 -6.97 -18.90 -10.84
N VAL A 113 -7.57 -17.88 -10.23
CA VAL A 113 -8.09 -17.92 -8.86
C VAL A 113 -9.62 -17.97 -8.79
N ALA A 114 -10.30 -18.08 -9.93
CA ALA A 114 -11.75 -18.17 -10.01
C ALA A 114 -12.23 -19.41 -9.25
N ARG A 115 -13.46 -19.37 -8.74
CA ARG A 115 -14.01 -20.50 -7.96
C ARG A 115 -14.06 -21.80 -8.77
N ASP A 116 -14.39 -21.67 -10.04
CA ASP A 116 -14.54 -22.79 -10.98
C ASP A 116 -13.31 -22.90 -11.89
N SER A 117 -12.16 -22.39 -11.43
CA SER A 117 -10.88 -22.52 -12.13
C SER A 117 -10.39 -23.96 -12.13
N ASP A 118 -9.91 -24.42 -13.28
CA ASP A 118 -9.18 -25.68 -13.40
C ASP A 118 -7.70 -25.54 -12.98
N VAL A 119 -7.21 -24.31 -12.77
CA VAL A 119 -5.84 -24.05 -12.33
C VAL A 119 -5.68 -24.45 -10.85
N PRO A 120 -4.74 -25.34 -10.51
CA PRO A 120 -4.45 -25.66 -9.13
C PRO A 120 -4.05 -24.42 -8.31
N ALA A 121 -4.52 -24.34 -7.07
CA ALA A 121 -4.28 -23.16 -6.23
C ALA A 121 -2.78 -22.82 -6.05
N TYR A 122 -1.91 -23.83 -6.01
CA TYR A 122 -0.47 -23.59 -5.88
C TYR A 122 0.11 -22.91 -7.14
N GLU A 123 -0.38 -23.20 -8.33
CA GLU A 123 0.10 -22.56 -9.57
C GLU A 123 -0.32 -21.09 -9.63
N ALA A 124 -1.55 -20.79 -9.17
CA ALA A 124 -2.01 -19.41 -9.04
C ALA A 124 -1.19 -18.63 -8.00
N THR A 125 -0.80 -19.29 -6.90
CA THR A 125 0.12 -18.75 -5.89
C THR A 125 1.50 -18.50 -6.48
N ASP A 126 2.09 -19.48 -7.16
CA ASP A 126 3.43 -19.37 -7.78
C ASP A 126 3.48 -18.22 -8.79
N ALA A 127 2.45 -18.09 -9.65
CA ALA A 127 2.33 -17.00 -10.61
C ALA A 127 2.26 -15.61 -9.94
N ALA A 128 1.53 -15.51 -8.83
CA ALA A 128 1.44 -14.28 -8.06
C ALA A 128 2.77 -13.96 -7.35
N TRP A 129 3.44 -14.97 -6.79
CA TRP A 129 4.71 -14.82 -6.08
C TRP A 129 5.84 -14.43 -7.02
N ALA A 130 5.88 -15.00 -8.23
CA ALA A 130 6.84 -14.61 -9.26
C ALA A 130 6.71 -13.12 -9.65
N ALA A 131 5.50 -12.56 -9.61
CA ALA A 131 5.30 -11.12 -9.81
C ALA A 131 5.88 -10.28 -8.66
N PHE A 132 5.82 -10.80 -7.42
CA PHE A 132 6.44 -10.15 -6.26
C PHE A 132 7.97 -10.31 -6.24
N ASP A 133 8.51 -11.44 -6.72
CA ASP A 133 9.95 -11.62 -6.90
C ASP A 133 10.51 -10.55 -7.84
N ALA A 134 9.86 -10.36 -8.99
CA ALA A 134 10.24 -9.33 -9.95
C ALA A 134 10.19 -7.90 -9.37
N LEU A 135 9.26 -7.63 -8.45
CA LEU A 135 9.19 -6.36 -7.75
C LEU A 135 10.28 -6.22 -6.65
N ASP A 136 10.77 -7.31 -6.04
CA ASP A 136 11.75 -7.24 -4.92
C ASP A 136 13.14 -6.87 -5.42
N ASP A 137 13.43 -7.24 -6.67
CA ASP A 137 14.67 -6.86 -7.36
C ASP A 137 14.78 -5.34 -7.53
N ASP A 138 13.65 -4.64 -7.71
CA ASP A 138 13.61 -3.22 -8.09
C ASP A 138 13.18 -2.27 -6.96
N LEU A 139 12.46 -2.77 -5.93
CA LEU A 139 11.80 -1.91 -4.94
C LEU A 139 12.35 -2.05 -3.52
N ALA A 140 12.36 -0.93 -2.81
CA ALA A 140 12.70 -0.93 -1.39
C ALA A 140 11.68 -1.77 -0.57
N PRO A 141 12.12 -2.51 0.48
CA PRO A 141 11.25 -3.39 1.27
C PRO A 141 9.98 -2.73 1.84
N ARG A 142 10.05 -1.43 2.14
CA ARG A 142 8.89 -0.67 2.65
C ARG A 142 7.83 -0.43 1.57
N THR A 143 8.26 -0.19 0.33
CA THR A 143 7.36 -0.04 -0.82
C THR A 143 6.75 -1.39 -1.16
N MET A 144 7.57 -2.44 -1.19
CA MET A 144 7.13 -3.81 -1.41
C MET A 144 6.00 -4.21 -0.45
N ARG A 145 6.22 -4.02 0.85
CA ARG A 145 5.20 -4.35 1.87
C ARG A 145 3.88 -3.61 1.61
N ARG A 146 3.91 -2.34 1.23
CA ARG A 146 2.70 -1.56 0.95
C ARG A 146 1.96 -2.04 -0.29
N ILE A 147 2.69 -2.54 -1.29
CA ILE A 147 2.10 -3.17 -2.48
C ILE A 147 1.45 -4.49 -2.07
N HIS A 148 2.16 -5.34 -1.32
CA HIS A 148 1.59 -6.59 -0.80
C HIS A 148 0.32 -6.35 0.01
N GLU A 149 0.33 -5.42 0.98
CA GLU A 149 -0.83 -5.10 1.80
C GLU A 149 -2.05 -4.67 0.94
N ALA A 150 -1.82 -3.92 -0.13
CA ALA A 150 -2.88 -3.51 -1.07
C ALA A 150 -3.44 -4.70 -1.86
N VAL A 151 -2.58 -5.54 -2.43
CA VAL A 151 -2.95 -6.71 -3.24
C VAL A 151 -3.64 -7.78 -2.38
N ASP A 152 -3.12 -8.04 -1.18
CA ASP A 152 -3.72 -8.95 -0.21
C ASP A 152 -5.13 -8.48 0.19
N SER A 153 -5.29 -7.19 0.46
CA SER A 153 -6.60 -6.60 0.79
C SER A 153 -7.61 -6.71 -0.36
N TRP A 154 -7.16 -6.53 -1.61
CA TRP A 154 -7.99 -6.68 -2.80
C TRP A 154 -8.43 -8.13 -3.02
N TYR A 155 -7.52 -9.10 -3.04
CA TYR A 155 -7.90 -10.51 -3.19
C TYR A 155 -8.74 -11.01 -2.01
N ALA A 156 -8.44 -10.60 -0.78
CA ALA A 156 -9.27 -10.92 0.38
C ALA A 156 -10.70 -10.36 0.22
N HIS A 157 -10.86 -9.19 -0.41
CA HIS A 157 -12.17 -8.64 -0.75
C HIS A 157 -12.91 -9.49 -1.79
N LEU A 158 -12.22 -9.95 -2.83
CA LEU A 158 -12.80 -10.83 -3.84
C LEU A 158 -13.24 -12.19 -3.25
N VAL A 159 -12.42 -12.77 -2.37
CA VAL A 159 -12.75 -14.01 -1.65
C VAL A 159 -14.00 -13.81 -0.78
N ARG A 160 -14.06 -12.73 0.01
CA ARG A 160 -15.25 -12.40 0.83
C ARG A 160 -16.53 -12.26 0.00
N ARG A 161 -16.42 -11.73 -1.22
CA ARG A 161 -17.53 -11.59 -2.18
C ARG A 161 -17.76 -12.84 -3.03
N LYS A 162 -17.07 -13.95 -2.76
CA LYS A 162 -17.20 -15.22 -3.49
C LYS A 162 -16.87 -15.11 -4.98
N ARG A 163 -16.01 -14.14 -5.37
CA ARG A 163 -15.55 -13.95 -6.75
C ARG A 163 -14.33 -14.81 -7.08
N THR A 164 -13.49 -15.08 -6.09
CA THR A 164 -12.34 -15.99 -6.18
C THR A 164 -12.45 -17.09 -5.13
N ALA A 165 -11.83 -18.25 -5.38
CA ALA A 165 -11.75 -19.33 -4.41
C ALA A 165 -10.68 -19.07 -3.34
N VAL A 166 -9.54 -18.51 -3.77
CA VAL A 166 -8.36 -18.32 -2.93
C VAL A 166 -7.81 -16.90 -3.07
N ASN A 167 -7.03 -16.49 -2.08
CA ASN A 167 -6.16 -15.33 -2.17
C ASN A 167 -4.73 -15.85 -2.48
N PRO A 168 -4.20 -15.63 -3.69
CA PRO A 168 -2.93 -16.22 -4.11
C PRO A 168 -1.72 -15.61 -3.40
N VAL A 169 -1.86 -14.43 -2.80
CA VAL A 169 -0.79 -13.72 -2.08
C VAL A 169 -0.89 -13.87 -0.55
N ALA A 170 -1.84 -14.68 -0.08
CA ALA A 170 -1.94 -15.02 1.33
C ALA A 170 -0.66 -15.76 1.78
N GLY A 171 -0.14 -15.40 2.95
CA GLY A 171 1.08 -16.02 3.50
C GLY A 171 2.40 -15.50 2.91
N LEU A 172 2.38 -14.75 1.80
CA LEU A 172 3.58 -14.19 1.16
C LEU A 172 4.43 -13.35 2.14
N GLY A 173 3.77 -12.60 3.03
CA GLY A 173 4.46 -11.75 4.00
C GLY A 173 5.20 -12.49 5.11
N ASP A 174 4.91 -13.76 5.33
CA ASP A 174 5.64 -14.61 6.26
C ASP A 174 6.96 -15.12 5.64
N GLU A 175 6.96 -15.36 4.32
CA GLU A 175 8.13 -15.84 3.55
C GLU A 175 9.15 -14.73 3.25
N TYR A 176 8.70 -13.56 2.78
CA TYR A 176 9.61 -12.53 2.26
C TYR A 176 10.41 -11.75 3.31
N ARG A 177 10.26 -12.07 4.61
CA ARG A 177 11.09 -11.49 5.67
C ARG A 177 11.10 -9.95 5.71
N TRP A 178 10.06 -9.26 5.20
CA TRP A 178 9.99 -7.79 5.18
C TRP A 178 10.05 -7.15 6.58
N ARG A 179 9.85 -7.94 7.65
CA ARG A 179 10.00 -7.54 9.05
C ARG A 179 11.46 -7.45 9.53
N ARG A 180 12.45 -8.07 8.87
CA ARG A 180 13.83 -8.17 9.39
C ARG A 180 14.87 -7.27 8.73
N ARG A 181 14.67 -6.86 7.46
CA ARG A 181 15.61 -5.96 6.75
C ARG A 181 15.60 -4.52 7.29
N THR A 182 14.55 -4.10 8.01
CA THR A 182 14.49 -2.75 8.62
C THR A 182 15.24 -2.62 9.95
N ASP A 183 15.64 -3.73 10.58
CA ASP A 183 16.33 -3.72 11.87
C ASP A 183 17.87 -3.80 11.74
N THR A 184 18.41 -4.00 10.54
CA THR A 184 19.86 -4.23 10.34
C THR A 184 20.65 -3.05 9.78
N THR A 185 20.02 -1.87 9.61
CA THR A 185 20.78 -0.60 9.57
C THR A 185 20.83 -0.02 10.98
N GLY A 186 21.55 -0.73 11.85
CA GLY A 186 21.67 -0.41 13.26
C GLY A 186 23.00 -0.94 13.80
N ASP A 187 24.11 -0.58 13.15
CA ASP A 187 25.40 -0.59 13.84
C ASP A 187 26.07 0.79 13.75
N ALA A 188 26.67 1.16 14.88
CA ALA A 188 27.53 2.30 15.15
C ALA A 188 26.89 3.69 15.31
N ARG A 189 26.10 3.88 16.36
CA ARG A 189 26.57 4.75 17.46
C ARG A 189 26.37 4.06 18.79
N ALA A 190 27.49 3.67 19.38
CA ALA A 190 27.60 3.43 20.81
C ALA A 190 26.77 4.49 21.56
N ASN A 191 25.77 4.06 22.30
CA ASN A 191 25.27 4.85 23.41
C ASN A 191 26.27 4.57 24.55
N PRO A 192 27.24 5.46 24.83
CA PRO A 192 28.06 5.27 26.01
C PRO A 192 27.10 5.30 27.20
N ALA A 193 27.01 4.15 27.89
CA ALA A 193 26.33 4.07 29.16
C ALA A 193 26.77 5.25 30.02
N LEU A 194 25.81 6.06 30.46
CA LEU A 194 26.02 7.10 31.46
C LEU A 194 26.53 6.42 32.73
N ASN A 195 27.85 6.36 32.88
CA ASN A 195 28.50 6.17 34.16
C ASN A 195 28.29 7.46 34.95
N ALA A 196 27.26 7.50 35.79
CA ALA A 196 27.19 8.43 36.91
C ALA A 196 27.54 7.67 38.20
N PRO A 197 28.50 8.17 39.00
CA PRO A 197 29.12 7.42 40.08
C PRO A 197 28.21 7.23 41.29
N THR A 198 28.38 6.06 41.91
CA THR A 198 27.93 5.65 43.23
C THR A 198 28.12 6.72 44.30
N SER A 199 27.04 7.12 44.97
CA SER A 199 27.06 7.64 46.33
C SER A 199 26.30 6.70 47.24
N LYS A 200 27.05 6.03 48.13
CA LYS A 200 26.55 5.23 49.24
C LYS A 200 25.89 6.18 50.25
N HIS A 201 24.67 5.89 50.66
CA HIS A 201 24.25 6.14 52.04
C HIS A 201 23.19 5.12 52.45
N SER A 202 23.63 4.19 53.30
CA SER A 202 22.79 3.32 54.12
C SER A 202 21.89 4.14 55.03
N LEU A 203 20.64 3.72 55.21
CA LEU A 203 19.84 3.88 56.44
C LEU A 203 18.58 2.99 56.36
N THR A 204 18.63 1.83 57.02
CA THR A 204 17.50 1.12 57.66
C THR A 204 16.97 2.00 58.82
N PRO A 205 15.76 1.81 59.44
CA PRO A 205 14.89 0.61 59.56
C PRO A 205 13.37 0.97 59.68
N PRO A 206 12.45 0.29 60.43
CA PRO A 206 12.26 -1.14 60.78
C PRO A 206 10.85 -1.69 60.43
N ARG A 207 10.69 -3.01 60.66
CA ARG A 207 9.42 -3.78 60.64
C ARG A 207 8.46 -3.40 61.79
N HIS A 208 7.15 -3.39 61.53
CA HIS A 208 6.10 -3.74 62.49
C HIS A 208 4.88 -4.39 61.77
N ARG A 209 4.45 -5.55 62.28
CA ARG A 209 3.08 -6.13 62.28
C ARG A 209 2.71 -6.30 63.78
N PRO A 210 1.48 -6.69 64.21
CA PRO A 210 0.18 -6.93 63.56
C PRO A 210 -0.93 -6.03 64.23
N THR A 211 -2.25 -6.04 63.93
CA THR A 211 -3.29 -7.02 64.34
C THR A 211 -4.70 -6.67 63.79
N ALA A 212 -5.41 -7.71 63.36
CA ALA A 212 -6.83 -8.09 63.55
C ALA A 212 -8.02 -7.08 63.59
N SER A 213 -9.05 -7.51 62.84
CA SER A 213 -10.48 -7.62 63.21
C SER A 213 -11.49 -6.57 62.76
N SER A 214 -12.48 -7.09 62.03
CA SER A 214 -13.94 -6.88 62.12
C SER A 214 -14.55 -6.42 60.78
N SER A 215 -15.12 -7.34 60.00
CA SER A 215 -16.51 -7.83 60.12
C SER A 215 -17.53 -6.71 59.91
N TRP A 216 -18.19 -6.69 58.76
CA TRP A 216 -19.66 -6.61 58.66
C TRP A 216 -20.14 -7.46 57.47
N HIS A 217 -20.91 -8.49 57.81
CA HIS A 217 -21.81 -9.26 56.95
C HIS A 217 -22.84 -8.33 56.25
N CYS A 218 -23.37 -8.71 55.08
CA CYS A 218 -24.53 -9.62 54.95
C CYS A 218 -25.25 -9.46 53.60
N CYS A 219 -25.69 -10.61 53.06
CA CYS A 219 -26.86 -10.89 52.21
C CYS A 219 -27.09 -10.11 50.90
N GLY A 220 -27.44 -10.74 49.77
CA GLY A 220 -27.87 -12.11 49.52
C GLY A 220 -28.96 -12.16 48.43
N ALA A 221 -29.04 -13.32 47.76
CA ALA A 221 -30.13 -13.84 46.91
C ALA A 221 -30.33 -13.20 45.52
N CYS A 222 -30.03 -13.92 44.42
CA CYS A 222 -30.85 -14.96 43.78
C CYS A 222 -32.13 -14.43 43.11
N ALA A 223 -32.23 -14.51 41.79
CA ALA A 223 -33.36 -15.15 41.10
C ALA A 223 -33.17 -15.20 39.58
N GLN A 224 -33.21 -16.42 39.08
CA GLN A 224 -33.39 -16.87 37.72
C GLN A 224 -34.87 -16.81 37.34
N VAL A 225 -35.25 -16.27 36.17
CA VAL A 225 -36.47 -16.66 35.44
C VAL A 225 -36.26 -16.49 33.93
N ARG A 226 -36.36 -17.64 33.24
CA ARG A 226 -36.83 -17.95 31.87
C ARG A 226 -36.57 -16.98 30.72
#